data_AF-A0A538NMU0-F1
#
_entry.id   AF-A0A538NMU0-F1
#
_cell.length_a   1.000
_cell.length_b   1.000
_cell.length_c   1.000
_cell.angle_alpha   90.00
_cell.angle_beta   90.00
_cell.angle_gamma   90.00
#
_symmetry.space_group_name_H-M   'P 1'
#
loop_
_entity.id
_entity.type
_entity.pdbx_description
1 polymer ?
#
loop_
_entity_poly.entity_id
_entity_poly.type
_entity_poly.pdbx_seq_one_letter_code
_entity_poly.pdbx_strand_id
1 'polypeptide(L)' 'MLPESQDAFDGPQIAAALAQIYAWTGESDEAFRLLDHLLAIPNGLTVPMFKLDPAWDPLRKDPRYQALIDKYSAKS' A
#
# COMPACT_ATOMS: atom_id res chain seq x y z
N MET A 1 -19.19 -20.32 -6.22
CA MET A 1 -17.98 -20.21 -5.39
C MET A 1 -16.99 -19.43 -6.23
N LEU A 2 -16.85 -18.14 -5.96
CA LEU A 2 -15.83 -17.31 -6.60
C LEU A 2 -14.48 -17.62 -5.93
N PRO A 3 -13.35 -17.55 -6.67
CA PRO A 3 -12.05 -17.74 -6.07
C PRO A 3 -11.82 -16.70 -4.97
N GLU A 4 -11.32 -17.14 -3.81
CA GLU A 4 -11.05 -16.32 -2.62
C GLU A 4 -10.21 -15.07 -2.90
N SER A 5 -9.49 -15.04 -4.03
CA SER A 5 -8.70 -13.89 -4.45
C SER A 5 -9.53 -12.67 -4.91
N GLN A 6 -10.86 -12.78 -5.00
CA GLN A 6 -11.74 -11.69 -5.48
C GLN A 6 -12.65 -11.07 -4.41
N ASP A 7 -12.74 -11.62 -3.19
CA ASP A 7 -13.61 -11.08 -2.12
C ASP A 7 -12.88 -10.20 -1.07
N ALA A 8 -11.55 -10.09 -1.11
CA ALA A 8 -10.79 -9.66 0.09
C ALA A 8 -10.56 -8.15 0.30
N PHE A 9 -11.34 -7.24 -0.30
CA PHE A 9 -11.26 -5.81 0.03
C PHE A 9 -12.59 -5.29 0.57
N ASP A 10 -12.92 -5.71 1.78
CA ASP A 10 -14.03 -5.19 2.60
C ASP A 10 -13.93 -3.66 2.90
N GLY A 11 -12.88 -2.99 2.43
CA GLY A 11 -12.74 -1.53 2.41
C GLY A 11 -11.27 -1.09 2.32
N PRO A 12 -10.98 0.19 1.94
CA PRO A 12 -9.62 0.72 1.90
C PRO A 12 -8.84 0.57 3.21
N GLN A 13 -9.53 0.58 4.36
CA GLN A 13 -8.91 0.40 5.67
C GLN A 13 -8.35 -1.02 5.87
N ILE A 14 -9.09 -2.05 5.46
CA ILE A 14 -8.66 -3.45 5.58
C ILE A 14 -7.51 -3.73 4.61
N ALA A 15 -7.61 -3.18 3.39
CA ALA A 15 -6.53 -3.24 2.41
C ALA A 15 -5.24 -2.57 2.93
N ALA A 16 -5.35 -1.43 3.60
CA ALA A 16 -4.19 -0.74 4.18
C ALA A 16 -3.55 -1.54 5.31
N ALA A 17 -4.37 -2.13 6.21
CA ALA A 17 -3.87 -3.00 7.26
C ALA A 17 -3.17 -4.24 6.69
N LEU A 18 -3.74 -4.86 5.66
CA LEU A 18 -3.13 -6.00 4.97
C LEU A 18 -1.81 -5.63 4.30
N ALA A 19 -1.74 -4.46 3.66
CA ALA A 19 -0.49 -3.95 3.08
C ALA A 19 0.61 -3.76 4.13
N GLN A 20 0.27 -3.30 5.34
CA GLN A 20 1.22 -3.21 6.45
C GLN A 20 1.69 -4.59 6.92
N ILE A 21 0.78 -5.56 7.04
CA ILE A 21 1.12 -6.94 7.39
C ILE A 21 2.13 -7.50 6.39
N TYR A 22 1.86 -7.38 5.09
CA TYR A 22 2.78 -7.83 4.05
C TYR A 22 4.13 -7.11 4.07
N ALA A 23 4.14 -5.81 4.35
CA ALA A 23 5.38 -5.08 4.53
C ALA A 23 6.22 -5.64 5.70
N TRP A 24 5.57 -5.99 6.82
CA TRP A 24 6.25 -6.50 8.01
C TRP A 24 6.68 -7.96 7.88
N THR A 25 5.94 -8.80 7.15
CA THR A 25 6.29 -10.20 6.91
C THR A 25 7.30 -10.40 5.77
N GLY A 26 7.65 -9.32 5.06
CA GLY A 26 8.60 -9.34 3.95
C GLY A 26 7.97 -9.70 2.59
N GLU A 27 6.65 -9.85 2.54
CA GLU A 27 5.84 -10.07 1.32
C GLU A 27 5.70 -8.76 0.52
N SER A 28 6.84 -8.17 0.17
CA SER A 28 6.92 -6.81 -0.38
C SER A 28 6.14 -6.66 -1.69
N ASP A 29 6.09 -7.71 -2.53
CA ASP A 29 5.37 -7.67 -3.81
C ASP A 29 3.86 -7.45 -3.61
N GLU A 30 3.26 -8.18 -2.67
CA GLU A 30 1.85 -8.00 -2.32
C GLU A 30 1.60 -6.66 -1.63
N ALA A 31 2.50 -6.23 -0.74
CA ALA A 31 2.42 -4.91 -0.13
C ALA A 31 2.38 -3.79 -1.19
N PHE A 32 3.29 -3.82 -2.17
CA PHE A 32 3.35 -2.83 -3.24
C PHE A 32 2.13 -2.88 -4.16
N ARG A 33 1.57 -4.06 -4.45
CA ARG A 33 0.34 -4.21 -5.23
C ARG A 33 -0.84 -3.52 -4.55
N LEU A 34 -0.98 -3.70 -3.24
CA LEU A 34 -2.05 -3.04 -2.45
C LEU A 34 -1.84 -1.53 -2.36
N LEU A 35 -0.61 -1.10 -2.10
CA LEU A 35 -0.26 0.32 -2.00
C LEU A 35 -0.51 1.08 -3.32
N ASP A 36 -0.22 0.47 -4.47
CA ASP A 36 -0.51 1.09 -5.77
C ASP A 36 -2.01 1.31 -5.97
N HIS A 37 -2.83 0.33 -5.60
CA HIS A 37 -4.29 0.46 -5.66
C HIS A 37 -4.81 1.53 -4.71
N LEU A 38 -4.34 1.51 -3.45
CA LEU A 38 -4.77 2.45 -2.41
C LEU A 38 -4.38 3.88 -2.75
N LEU A 39 -3.16 4.14 -3.22
CA LEU A 39 -2.76 5.51 -3.59
C LEU A 39 -3.46 6.02 -4.86
N ALA A 40 -4.10 5.14 -5.64
CA ALA A 40 -4.83 5.52 -6.86
C ALA A 40 -6.29 5.95 -6.62
N ILE A 41 -6.88 5.60 -5.47
CA ILE A 41 -8.30 5.89 -5.17
C ILE A 41 -8.43 6.84 -3.98
N PRO A 42 -9.48 7.68 -3.89
CA PRO A 42 -9.73 8.48 -2.70
C PRO A 42 -9.94 7.60 -1.47
N ASN A 43 -9.04 7.72 -0.50
CA ASN A 43 -9.16 7.10 0.83
C ASN A 43 -8.26 7.84 1.84
N GLY A 44 -8.07 7.29 3.04
CA GLY A 44 -7.25 7.90 4.09
C GLY A 44 -5.74 7.83 3.85
N LEU A 45 -5.25 6.91 3.02
CA LEU A 45 -3.83 6.76 2.72
C LEU A 45 -3.40 7.76 1.64
N THR A 46 -2.55 8.71 2.03
CA THR A 46 -1.97 9.73 1.15
C THR A 46 -0.46 9.59 1.08
N VAL A 47 0.18 10.18 0.06
CA VAL A 47 1.65 10.16 -0.06
C VAL A 47 2.35 10.76 1.18
N PRO A 48 1.90 11.90 1.76
CA PRO A 48 2.47 12.39 3.01
C PRO A 48 2.38 11.39 4.16
N MET A 49 1.24 10.72 4.35
CA MET A 49 1.11 9.67 5.38
C MET A 49 2.03 8.50 5.11
N PHE A 50 2.10 8.03 3.86
CA PHE A 50 2.98 6.94 3.45
C PHE A 50 4.47 7.23 3.70
N LYS A 51 4.88 8.51 3.60
CA LYS A 51 6.24 8.98 3.93
C LYS A 51 6.52 9.02 5.43
N LEU A 52 5.56 9.48 6.23
CA LEU A 52 5.74 9.78 7.65
C LEU A 52 5.50 8.58 8.57
N ASP A 53 4.64 7.64 8.16
CA ASP A 53 4.25 6.50 9.00
C ASP A 53 5.38 5.44 9.07
N PRO A 54 5.87 5.09 10.28
CA PRO A 54 6.91 4.09 10.45
C PRO A 54 6.48 2.66 10.10
N ALA A 55 5.18 2.40 9.93
CA ALA A 55 4.71 1.10 9.46
C ALA A 55 5.34 0.68 8.13
N TRP A 56 5.78 1.65 7.31
CA TRP A 56 6.37 1.41 5.99
C TRP A 56 7.89 1.33 5.99
N ASP A 57 8.55 1.43 7.15
CA ASP A 57 10.01 1.34 7.29
C ASP A 57 10.64 0.15 6.55
N PRO A 58 10.06 -1.08 6.59
CA PRO A 58 10.63 -2.22 5.86
C PRO A 58 10.71 -2.03 4.35
N LEU A 59 9.77 -1.25 3.77
CA LEU A 59 9.71 -1.02 2.33
C LEU A 59 10.64 0.09 1.86
N ARG A 60 11.13 0.98 2.74
CA ARG A 60 11.88 2.18 2.34
C ARG A 60 13.18 1.91 1.60
N LYS A 61 13.78 0.72 1.77
CA LYS A 61 15.01 0.33 1.07
C LYS A 61 14.73 -0.21 -0.33
N ASP A 62 13.48 -0.56 -0.64
CA ASP A 62 13.10 -1.05 -1.95
C ASP A 62 12.88 0.14 -2.92
N PRO A 63 13.49 0.13 -4.11
CA PRO A 63 13.34 1.23 -5.08
C PRO A 63 11.89 1.50 -5.48
N ARG A 64 10.99 0.51 -5.38
CA ARG A 64 9.56 0.67 -5.66
C ARG A 64 8.87 1.63 -4.69
N TYR A 65 9.40 1.80 -3.48
CA TYR A 65 8.89 2.77 -2.51
C TYR A 65 8.98 4.20 -3.05
N GLN A 66 10.15 4.58 -3.56
CA GLN A 66 10.34 5.90 -4.17
C GLN A 66 9.52 6.03 -5.46
N ALA A 67 9.42 4.97 -6.26
CA ALA A 67 8.61 4.97 -7.47
C ALA A 67 7.12 5.23 -7.20
N LEU A 68 6.54 4.64 -6.15
CA LEU A 68 5.17 4.93 -5.72
C LEU A 68 5.01 6.39 -5.29
N ILE A 69 5.94 6.90 -4.48
CA ILE A 69 5.94 8.29 -4.06
C ILE A 69 5.94 9.21 -5.28
N ASP A 70 6.83 9.00 -6.24
CA ASP A 70 6.96 9.87 -7.41
C ASP A 70 5.70 9.80 -8.29
N LYS A 71 5.13 8.61 -8.44
CA LYS A 71 3.88 8.37 -9.18
C LYS A 71 2.68 9.14 -8.61
N TYR A 72 2.60 9.30 -7.29
CA TYR A 72 1.41 9.86 -6.62
C TYR A 72 1.62 11.23 -5.95
N SER A 73 2.86 11.75 -5.88
CA SER A 73 3.17 13.06 -5.25
C SER A 73 2.56 14.26 -5.99
N ALA A 74 2.23 14.12 -7.27
CA ALA A 74 1.59 15.18 -8.07
C ALA A 74 0.05 15.13 -8.04
N LYS A 75 -0.55 14.15 -7.34
CA LYS A 75 -2.00 13.92 -7.29
C LYS A 75 -2.67 14.38 -5.99
N SER A 76 -1.95 15.06 -5.10
CA SER A 76 -2.47 15.57 -3.83
C SER A 76 -2.89 17.03 -3.92
#